data_AF-A0A328RQW6-F1
#
_entry.id   AF-A0A328RQW6-F1
#
_cell.length_a   1.000
_cell.length_b   1.000
_cell.length_c   1.000
_cell.angle_alpha   90.00
_cell.angle_beta   90.00
_cell.angle_gamma   90.00
#
_symmetry.space_group_name_H-M   'P 1'
#
loop_
_entity.id
_entity.type
_entity.pdbx_description
1 polymer ?
#
loop_
_entity_poly.entity_id
_entity_poly.type
_entity_poly.pdbx_seq_one_letter_code
_entity_poly.pdbx_strand_id
1 'polypeptide(L)'
;MGFYEHDTNKTYTFLTNNFKLAAITIAHIYKSRWLIELLFKWIKQNLKSKSFLGTSKNAVLFQIWVAIIYTLLLSYIKFQTLFSFSILKLSRLIDETLFFRQHLIDVLGLTPQKTQNLAPPGQLLLC
;
A
#
# COMPACT_ATOMS: atom_id res chain seq x y z
N MET A 1 22.53 0.42 26.87
CA MET A 1 21.39 -0.43 27.28
C MET A 1 21.36 -1.64 26.35
N GLY A 2 21.60 -2.84 26.88
CA GLY A 2 21.56 -4.08 26.11
C GLY A 2 20.18 -4.73 26.18
N PHE A 3 19.66 -5.18 25.04
CA PHE A 3 18.45 -6.01 24.98
C PHE A 3 18.86 -7.40 24.52
N TYR A 4 18.45 -8.43 25.27
CA TYR A 4 18.69 -9.81 24.93
C TYR A 4 17.39 -10.40 24.38
N GLU A 5 17.37 -10.69 23.08
CA GLU A 5 16.18 -11.24 22.42
C GLU A 5 16.29 -12.77 22.43
N HIS A 6 15.44 -13.43 23.22
CA HIS A 6 15.49 -14.87 23.49
C HIS A 6 15.29 -15.73 22.23
N ASP A 7 14.55 -15.21 21.23
CA ASP A 7 14.25 -15.95 20.00
C ASP A 7 15.42 -16.01 19.01
N THR A 8 16.36 -15.06 19.05
CA THR A 8 17.47 -14.99 18.06
C THR A 8 18.83 -15.32 18.68
N ASN A 9 18.90 -15.53 20.00
CA ASN A 9 20.13 -15.71 20.78
C ASN A 9 21.21 -14.66 20.44
N LYS A 10 20.78 -13.41 20.20
CA LYS A 10 21.64 -12.28 19.84
C LYS A 10 21.42 -11.13 20.83
N THR A 11 22.53 -10.57 21.29
CA THR A 11 22.53 -9.41 22.17
C THR A 11 22.60 -8.15 21.32
N TYR A 12 21.58 -7.31 21.39
CA TYR A 12 21.56 -6.03 20.69
C TYR A 12 21.92 -4.90 21.65
N THR A 13 22.94 -4.13 21.30
CA THR A 13 23.34 -2.93 22.06
C THR A 13 22.81 -1.70 21.35
N PHE A 14 21.90 -0.97 22.00
CA PHE A 14 21.33 0.27 21.46
C PHE A 14 21.99 1.48 22.11
N LEU A 15 22.34 2.46 21.28
CA LEU A 15 22.82 3.77 21.69
C LEU A 15 21.70 4.79 21.46
N THR A 16 21.19 5.41 22.53
CA THR A 16 20.14 6.42 22.45
C THR A 16 20.43 7.57 23.39
N ASN A 17 20.03 8.78 23.00
CA ASN A 17 20.12 9.98 23.84
C ASN A 17 18.96 10.06 24.85
N ASN A 18 17.94 9.19 24.72
CA ASN A 18 16.80 9.17 25.62
C ASN A 18 16.93 8.02 26.64
N PHE A 19 17.34 8.37 27.86
CA PHE A 19 17.51 7.44 28.98
C PHE A 19 16.24 7.20 29.80
N LYS A 20 15.13 7.87 29.50
CA LYS A 20 13.85 7.73 30.23
C LYS A 20 13.05 6.51 29.76
N LEU A 21 13.29 6.04 28.53
CA LEU A 21 12.57 4.93 27.93
C LEU A 21 13.23 3.59 28.28
N ALA A 22 12.40 2.57 28.50
CA ALA A 22 12.89 1.20 28.73
C ALA A 22 13.64 0.68 27.49
N ALA A 23 14.65 -0.17 27.73
CA ALA A 23 15.46 -0.78 26.67
C ALA A 23 14.61 -1.53 25.63
N ILE A 24 13.51 -2.17 26.06
CA ILE A 24 12.58 -2.87 25.18
C ILE A 24 11.86 -1.91 24.23
N THR A 25 11.37 -0.77 24.73
CA THR A 25 10.71 0.26 23.93
C THR A 25 11.67 0.84 22.89
N ILE A 26 12.93 1.05 23.28
CA ILE A 26 13.99 1.49 22.36
C ILE A 26 14.20 0.43 21.27
N ALA A 27 14.31 -0.86 21.63
CA ALA A 27 14.43 -1.94 20.66
C ALA A 27 13.25 -1.97 19.67
N HIS A 28 12.02 -1.80 20.15
CA HIS A 28 10.83 -1.69 19.30
C HIS A 28 10.88 -0.48 18.35
N ILE A 29 11.33 0.70 18.81
CA ILE A 29 11.50 1.88 17.96
C ILE A 29 12.55 1.62 16.87
N TYR A 30 13.67 0.99 17.23
CA TYR A 30 14.71 0.59 16.27
C TYR A 30 14.20 -0.45 15.27
N LYS A 31 13.30 -1.36 15.69
CA LYS A 31 12.61 -2.31 14.80
C LYS A 31 11.67 -1.60 13.84
N SER A 32 10.94 -0.58 14.28
CA SER A 32 10.08 0.24 13.41
C SER A 32 10.84 0.97 12.30
N ARG A 33 12.14 1.26 12.49
CA ARG A 33 13.00 1.82 11.44
C ARG A 33 13.06 0.91 10.21
N TRP A 34 13.01 -0.41 10.39
CA TRP A 34 13.03 -1.38 9.28
C TRP A 34 11.74 -1.33 8.46
N LEU A 35 10.60 -0.94 9.06
CA LEU A 35 9.34 -0.79 8.32
C LEU A 35 9.45 0.31 7.27
N ILE A 36 10.20 1.38 7.55
CA ILE A 36 10.46 2.47 6.60
C ILE A 36 11.32 1.96 5.43
N GLU A 37 12.35 1.16 5.71
CA GLU A 37 13.16 0.53 4.66
C GLU A 37 12.33 -0.43 3.79
N LEU A 38 11.43 -1.21 4.41
CA LEU A 38 10.51 -2.08 3.69
C LEU A 38 9.52 -1.29 2.82
N LEU A 39 9.02 -0.15 3.33
CA LEU A 39 8.20 0.78 2.55
C LEU A 39 8.96 1.32 1.33
N PHE A 40 10.19 1.80 1.51
CA PHE A 40 10.99 2.29 0.39
C PHE A 40 11.36 1.19 -0.61
N LYS A 41 11.62 -0.03 -0.12
CA LYS A 41 11.82 -1.21 -0.98
C LYS A 41 10.57 -1.49 -1.81
N TRP A 42 9.40 -1.46 -1.18
CA TRP A 42 8.13 -1.66 -1.86
C TRP A 42 7.84 -0.56 -2.88
N ILE A 43 8.08 0.72 -2.53
CA ILE A 43 7.96 1.87 -3.43
C ILE A 43 8.82 1.66 -4.67
N LYS A 44 10.11 1.36 -4.49
CA LYS A 44 11.05 1.13 -5.61
C LYS A 44 10.68 -0.07 -6.49
N GLN A 45 10.05 -1.10 -5.92
CA GLN A 45 9.62 -2.29 -6.67
C GLN A 45 8.33 -2.06 -7.47
N ASN A 46 7.40 -1.28 -6.92
CA ASN A 46 6.05 -1.13 -7.49
C ASN A 46 5.89 0.10 -8.36
N LEU A 47 6.49 1.21 -7.96
CA LEU A 47 6.75 2.29 -8.90
C LEU A 47 7.95 1.85 -9.72
N LYS A 48 7.71 1.10 -10.80
CA LYS A 48 8.67 0.99 -11.91
C LYS A 48 8.86 2.41 -12.45
N SER A 49 9.73 3.19 -11.81
CA SER A 49 10.17 4.49 -12.29
C SER A 49 10.96 4.23 -13.57
N LYS A 50 10.23 4.08 -14.68
CA LYS A 50 10.80 3.76 -15.99
C LYS A 50 11.60 4.94 -16.55
N SER A 51 11.44 6.14 -15.99
CA SER A 51 12.25 7.29 -16.33
C SER A 51 12.11 8.36 -15.25
N PHE A 52 13.23 8.95 -14.83
CA PHE A 52 13.19 10.20 -14.07
C PHE A 52 12.59 11.28 -14.98
N LEU A 53 11.46 11.88 -14.59
CA LEU A 53 10.81 12.98 -15.30
C LEU A 53 11.70 14.24 -15.43
N GLY A 54 12.85 14.29 -14.76
CA GLY A 54 13.86 15.33 -14.89
C GLY A 54 15.10 15.01 -14.06
N THR A 55 16.26 15.51 -14.49
CA THR A 55 17.56 15.32 -13.82
C THR A 55 17.83 16.34 -12.70
N SER A 56 16.89 17.25 -12.44
CA SER A 56 17.05 18.26 -11.39
C SER A 56 16.78 17.68 -9.99
N LYS A 57 17.52 18.18 -8.99
CA LYS A 57 17.33 17.79 -7.58
C LYS A 57 15.88 17.96 -7.12
N ASN A 58 15.22 19.03 -7.56
CA ASN A 58 13.82 19.29 -7.21
C ASN A 58 12.86 18.29 -7.86
N ALA A 59 13.11 17.87 -9.10
CA ALA A 59 12.29 16.86 -9.77
C ALA A 59 12.37 15.50 -9.05
N VAL A 60 13.55 15.11 -8.59
CA VAL A 60 13.74 13.89 -7.81
C VAL A 60 13.03 13.98 -6.46
N LEU A 61 13.18 15.10 -5.74
CA LEU A 61 12.48 15.31 -4.47
C LEU A 61 10.95 15.24 -4.66
N PHE A 62 10.43 15.90 -5.69
CA PHE A 62 9.00 15.88 -6.00
C PHE A 62 8.49 14.46 -6.31
N GLN A 63 9.23 13.68 -7.09
CA GLN A 63 8.87 12.28 -7.37
C GLN A 63 8.78 11.44 -6.10
N ILE A 64 9.69 11.64 -5.15
CA ILE A 64 9.68 10.95 -3.86
C ILE A 64 8.44 11.38 -3.05
N TRP A 65 8.14 12.67 -2.99
CA TRP A 65 6.95 13.18 -2.29
C TRP A 65 5.66 12.62 -2.87
N VAL A 66 5.51 12.63 -4.20
CA VAL A 66 4.33 12.08 -4.88
C VAL A 66 4.21 10.58 -4.64
N ALA A 67 5.32 9.83 -4.70
CA ALA A 67 5.32 8.40 -4.40
C ALA A 67 4.82 8.11 -2.98
N ILE A 68 5.29 8.88 -1.99
CA ILE A 68 4.84 8.73 -0.60
C ILE A 68 3.34 9.02 -0.48
N ILE A 69 2.87 10.15 -1.05
CA ILE A 69 1.44 10.52 -1.04
C ILE A 69 0.58 9.43 -1.70
N TYR A 70 1.01 8.90 -2.84
CA TYR A 70 0.34 7.82 -3.55
C TYR A 70 0.20 6.56 -2.66
N THR A 71 1.29 6.14 -2.00
CA THR A 71 1.24 4.98 -1.10
C THR A 71 0.32 5.19 0.10
N LEU A 72 0.29 6.40 0.65
CA LEU A 72 -0.61 6.76 1.75
C LEU A 72 -2.07 6.67 1.31
N LEU A 73 -2.39 7.26 0.16
CA LEU A 73 -3.75 7.23 -0.40
C LEU A 73 -4.19 5.80 -0.70
N LEU A 74 -3.32 4.98 -1.27
CA LEU A 74 -3.58 3.57 -1.55
C LEU A 74 -3.87 2.78 -0.27
N SER A 75 -3.10 3.02 0.79
CA SER A 75 -3.33 2.41 2.10
C SER A 75 -4.64 2.89 2.73
N TYR A 76 -4.98 4.17 2.57
CA TYR A 76 -6.23 4.73 3.05
C TYR A 76 -7.45 4.13 2.33
N ILE A 77 -7.39 3.99 1.01
CA ILE A 77 -8.45 3.33 0.22
C ILE A 77 -8.61 1.88 0.68
N LYS A 78 -7.50 1.14 0.84
CA LYS A 78 -7.55 -0.23 1.35
C LYS A 78 -8.22 -0.31 2.73
N PHE A 79 -7.90 0.63 3.61
CA PHE A 79 -8.49 0.70 4.95
C PHE A 79 -9.99 0.97 4.91
N GLN A 80 -10.43 1.96 4.13
CA GLN A 80 -11.85 2.32 4.00
C GLN A 80 -12.70 1.21 3.37
N THR A 81 -12.12 0.45 2.44
CA THR A 81 -12.84 -0.52 1.61
C THR A 81 -12.79 -1.94 2.18
N LEU A 82 -12.15 -2.12 3.34
CA LEU A 82 -11.86 -3.43 3.97
C LEU A 82 -11.36 -4.47 2.95
N PHE A 83 -10.56 -4.00 1.99
CA PHE A 83 -10.21 -4.79 0.83
C PHE A 83 -9.34 -5.98 1.21
N SER A 84 -9.83 -7.18 0.97
CA SER A 84 -9.12 -8.43 1.31
C SER A 84 -7.94 -8.74 0.39
N PHE A 85 -7.80 -8.01 -0.73
CA PHE A 85 -6.72 -8.24 -1.70
C PHE A 85 -5.43 -7.49 -1.35
N SER A 86 -4.31 -7.99 -1.90
CA SER A 86 -2.99 -7.36 -1.74
C SER A 86 -2.95 -5.95 -2.33
N ILE A 87 -2.17 -5.06 -1.71
CA ILE A 87 -1.95 -3.66 -2.14
C ILE A 87 -1.48 -3.59 -3.60
N LEU A 88 -0.76 -4.62 -4.06
CA LEU A 88 -0.30 -4.77 -5.45
C LEU A 88 -1.43 -4.95 -6.46
N LYS A 89 -2.49 -5.66 -6.08
CA LYS A 89 -3.65 -5.87 -6.94
C LYS A 89 -4.44 -4.57 -7.04
N LEU A 90 -4.57 -3.87 -5.91
CA LEU A 90 -5.22 -2.56 -5.83
C LEU A 90 -4.47 -1.52 -6.69
N SER A 91 -3.14 -1.47 -6.63
CA SER A 91 -2.37 -0.52 -7.44
C SER A 91 -2.53 -0.78 -8.94
N ARG A 92 -2.45 -2.04 -9.40
CA ARG A 92 -2.67 -2.38 -10.82
C ARG A 92 -4.07 -2.04 -11.30
N LEU A 93 -5.06 -2.32 -10.47
CA LEU A 93 -6.45 -2.05 -10.79
C LEU A 93 -6.71 -0.54 -10.89
N ILE A 94 -6.09 0.27 -10.03
CA ILE A 94 -6.11 1.73 -10.15
C ILE A 94 -5.41 2.20 -11.43
N ASP A 95 -4.26 1.61 -11.78
CA ASP A 95 -3.53 1.97 -13.01
C ASP A 95 -4.35 1.66 -14.28
N GLU A 96 -5.05 0.52 -14.31
CA GLU A 96 -5.94 0.14 -15.41
C GLU A 96 -7.20 1.01 -15.48
N THR A 97 -7.71 1.44 -14.32
CA THR A 97 -8.94 2.24 -14.24
C THR A 97 -8.71 3.76 -14.28
N LEU A 98 -7.45 4.22 -14.17
CA LEU A 98 -7.09 5.65 -14.16
C LEU A 98 -7.64 6.41 -15.39
N PHE A 99 -7.71 5.74 -16.54
CA PHE A 99 -8.16 6.33 -17.80
C PHE A 99 -9.67 6.19 -18.04
N PHE A 100 -10.37 5.39 -17.23
CA PHE A 100 -11.81 5.21 -17.34
C PHE A 100 -12.53 6.07 -16.31
N ARG A 101 -13.56 6.81 -16.72
CA ARG A 101 -14.45 7.51 -15.77
C ARG A 101 -15.39 6.50 -15.12
N GLN A 102 -14.93 5.84 -14.06
CA GLN A 102 -15.73 4.92 -13.26
C GLN A 102 -15.72 5.35 -11.79
N HIS A 103 -16.79 5.05 -11.07
CA HIS A 103 -16.86 5.33 -9.64
C HIS A 103 -15.93 4.37 -8.89
N LEU A 104 -15.19 4.88 -7.90
CA LEU A 104 -14.20 4.10 -7.14
C LEU A 104 -14.82 2.82 -6.54
N ILE A 105 -16.10 2.88 -6.13
CA ILE A 105 -16.85 1.77 -5.54
C ILE A 105 -17.08 0.63 -6.55
N ASP A 106 -17.38 0.97 -7.80
CA ASP A 106 -17.61 -0.01 -8.88
C ASP A 106 -16.29 -0.68 -9.30
N VAL A 107 -15.23 0.12 -9.38
CA VAL A 107 -13.86 -0.31 -9.70
C VAL A 107 -13.35 -1.32 -8.67
N LEU A 108 -13.63 -1.07 -7.38
CA LEU A 108 -13.25 -1.96 -6.30
C LEU A 108 -14.15 -3.20 -6.21
N GLY A 109 -15.25 -3.28 -6.98
CA GLY A 109 -16.18 -4.42 -6.90
C GLY A 109 -16.90 -4.51 -5.56
N LEU A 110 -17.07 -3.38 -4.86
CA LEU A 110 -17.88 -3.27 -3.63
C LEU A 110 -19.38 -3.19 -3.94
N THR A 111 -19.74 -3.04 -5.21
CA THR A 111 -21.11 -3.13 -5.67
C THR A 111 -21.54 -4.60 -5.58
N PRO A 112 -22.63 -4.96 -4.87
CA PRO A 112 -23.15 -6.30 -4.92
C PRO A 112 -23.43 -6.64 -6.38
N GLN A 113 -22.91 -7.77 -6.85
CA GLN A 113 -23.28 -8.35 -8.14
C GLN A 113 -24.81 -8.34 -8.19
N LYS A 114 -25.39 -7.39 -8.92
CA LYS A 114 -26.79 -7.49 -9.31
C LYS A 114 -26.78 -8.66 -10.28
N THR A 115 -26.99 -9.86 -9.75
CA THR A 115 -27.25 -11.06 -10.52
C THR A 115 -28.37 -10.65 -11.46
N GLN A 116 -28.01 -10.39 -12.70
CA GLN A 116 -28.96 -10.29 -13.77
C GLN A 116 -29.44 -11.73 -13.88
N ASN A 117 -30.49 -12.06 -13.13
CA ASN A 117 -31.37 -13.16 -13.47
C ASN A 117 -31.91 -12.78 -14.84
N LEU A 118 -31.17 -13.11 -15.90
CA LEU A 118 -31.71 -13.25 -17.24
C LEU A 118 -32.69 -14.40 -17.12
N ALA A 119 -33.96 -14.07 -16.91
CA ALA A 119 -35.05 -14.96 -17.24
C ALA A 119 -34.82 -15.45 -18.69
N PRO A 120 -34.99 -16.76 -18.98
CA PRO A 120 -34.79 -17.27 -20.33
C PRO A 120 -35.67 -16.48 -21.30
N PRO A 121 -35.17 -16.15 -22.50
CA PRO A 121 -35.92 -15.34 -23.45
C PRO A 121 -37.23 -16.05 -23.78
N GLY A 122 -38.32 -15.49 -23.26
CA GLY A 122 -39.68 -15.90 -23.59
C GLY A 122 -39.84 -15.86 -25.09
N GLN A 123 -40.20 -17.01 -25.64
CA GLN A 123 -40.57 -17.21 -27.03
C GLN A 123 -41.61 -16.16 -27.43
N LEU A 124 -41.31 -15.40 -28.48
CA LEU A 124 -42.26 -14.53 -29.16
C LEU A 124 -43.35 -15.42 -29.77
N LEU A 125 -44.52 -15.42 -29.15
CA LEU A 125 -45.73 -16.02 -29.69
C LEU A 125 -46.36 -15.00 -30.66
N LEU A 126 -46.11 -15.19 -31.95
CA LEU A 126 -46.90 -14.61 -33.03
C LEU A 126 -48.08 -15.56 -33.29
N CYS A 127 -49.25 -15.19 -32.77
CA CYS A 127 -50.57 -15.53 -33.29
C CYS A 127 -51.44 -14.28 -33.18
#